data_AF-A0A3M1S267-F1
#
_entry.id   AF-A0A3M1S267-F1
#
_cell.length_a   1.000
_cell.length_b   1.000
_cell.length_c   1.000
_cell.angle_alpha   90.00
_cell.angle_beta   90.00
_cell.angle_gamma   90.00
#
_symmetry.space_group_name_H-M   'P 1'
#
loop_
_entity.id
_entity.type
_entity.pdbx_description
1 polymer ?
#
loop_
_entity_poly.entity_id
_entity_poly.type
_entity_poly.pdbx_seq_one_letter_code
_entity_poly.pdbx_strand_id
1 'polypeptide(L)'
;MSGHEIVGSPSQPVAAARPAPSAGLSGYGKLNLISILLLPGAAVLAALIVFGARSDTLLAVAAINAVPALLGGLISALLLRRANRAGAGQFIALWPSLLPAAVGAVWYLWRAVLPEELAPGREFLAVPQYMLIAVVVLGLVAAAGCGIARARQG
;
A
#
# COMPACT_ATOMS: atom_id res chain seq x y z
N MET A 1 40.13 -46.30 -47.69
CA MET A 1 38.82 -45.67 -47.42
C MET A 1 38.53 -45.82 -45.93
N SER A 2 38.64 -44.75 -45.16
CA SER A 2 37.86 -44.57 -43.92
C SER A 2 37.98 -43.11 -43.52
N GLY A 3 36.92 -42.34 -43.78
CA GLY A 3 36.80 -40.95 -43.37
C GLY A 3 36.27 -40.89 -41.95
N HIS A 4 36.98 -40.19 -41.07
CA HIS A 4 36.48 -39.81 -39.75
C HIS A 4 35.64 -38.53 -39.91
N GLU A 5 34.32 -38.66 -39.91
CA GLU A 5 33.42 -37.52 -39.70
C GLU A 5 33.38 -37.17 -38.20
N ILE A 6 33.90 -36.00 -37.87
CA ILE A 6 33.73 -35.38 -36.55
C ILE A 6 32.31 -34.81 -36.50
N VAL A 7 31.44 -35.50 -35.77
CA VAL A 7 30.07 -35.05 -35.48
C VAL A 7 30.13 -33.78 -34.63
N GLY A 8 29.78 -32.65 -35.25
CA GLY A 8 29.65 -31.35 -34.59
C GLY A 8 28.54 -31.36 -33.54
N SER A 9 28.90 -30.94 -32.32
CA SER A 9 27.95 -30.73 -31.22
C SER A 9 26.98 -29.59 -31.55
N PRO A 10 25.66 -29.74 -31.29
CA PRO A 10 24.70 -28.66 -31.50
C PRO A 10 25.00 -27.51 -30.51
N SER A 11 25.20 -26.32 -31.06
CA SER A 11 25.32 -25.07 -30.34
C SER A 11 24.05 -24.83 -29.50
N GLN A 12 24.22 -24.69 -28.19
CA GLN A 12 23.16 -24.30 -27.28
C GLN A 12 22.62 -22.92 -27.69
N PRO A 13 21.29 -22.69 -27.68
CA PRO A 13 20.74 -21.37 -27.93
C PRO A 13 21.17 -20.44 -26.80
N VAL A 14 21.91 -19.39 -27.17
CA VAL A 14 22.31 -18.29 -26.29
C VAL A 14 21.05 -17.77 -25.58
N ALA A 15 21.00 -17.97 -24.26
CA ALA A 15 19.91 -17.51 -23.43
C ALA A 15 19.70 -16.01 -23.66
N ALA A 16 18.59 -15.64 -24.30
CA ALA A 16 18.22 -14.27 -24.53
C ALA A 16 18.23 -13.52 -23.19
N ALA A 17 19.10 -12.51 -23.09
CA ALA A 17 19.21 -11.68 -21.91
C ALA A 17 17.83 -11.14 -21.54
N ARG A 18 17.33 -11.49 -20.35
CA ARG A 18 16.07 -10.95 -19.84
C ARG A 18 16.17 -9.42 -19.86
N PRO A 19 15.21 -8.72 -20.48
CA PRO A 19 15.19 -7.27 -20.44
C PRO A 19 15.17 -6.83 -18.98
N ALA A 20 16.03 -5.86 -18.65
CA ALA A 20 16.11 -5.31 -17.32
C ALA A 20 14.71 -4.82 -16.90
N PRO A 21 14.24 -5.10 -15.67
CA PRO A 21 12.95 -4.61 -15.21
C PRO A 21 12.96 -3.08 -15.33
N SER A 22 11.97 -2.53 -16.04
CA SER A 22 11.81 -1.10 -16.19
C SER A 22 11.77 -0.46 -14.80
N ALA A 23 12.56 0.60 -14.60
CA ALA A 23 12.76 1.27 -13.30
C ALA A 23 11.51 1.98 -12.74
N GLY A 24 10.32 1.68 -13.28
CA GLY A 24 9.05 2.24 -12.83
C GLY A 24 8.41 1.40 -11.72
N LEU A 25 7.78 2.05 -10.76
CA LEU A 25 6.91 1.40 -9.77
C LEU A 25 5.82 0.58 -10.47
N SER A 26 5.62 -0.66 -10.03
CA SER A 26 4.49 -1.48 -10.45
C SER A 26 3.17 -0.78 -10.17
N GLY A 27 2.09 -1.12 -10.89
CA GLY A 27 0.77 -0.52 -10.66
C GLY A 27 0.34 -0.58 -9.19
N TYR A 28 0.55 -1.72 -8.53
CA TYR A 28 0.30 -1.88 -7.10
C TYR A 28 1.25 -1.07 -6.21
N GLY A 29 2.52 -0.93 -6.60
CA GLY A 29 3.46 -0.04 -5.89
C GLY A 29 3.01 1.43 -5.93
N LYS A 30 2.49 1.89 -7.07
CA LYS A 30 1.91 3.24 -7.21
C LYS A 30 0.66 3.40 -6.33
N LEU A 31 -0.24 2.42 -6.35
CA LEU A 31 -1.43 2.43 -5.48
C LEU A 31 -1.07 2.49 -4.00
N ASN A 32 -0.03 1.75 -3.59
CA ASN A 32 0.47 1.81 -2.22
C ASN A 32 0.97 3.23 -1.87
N LEU A 33 1.74 3.86 -2.77
CA LEU A 33 2.22 5.22 -2.55
C LEU A 33 1.08 6.23 -2.45
N ILE A 34 0.07 6.10 -3.33
CA ILE A 34 -1.15 6.93 -3.28
C ILE A 34 -1.84 6.77 -1.92
N SER A 35 -1.99 5.54 -1.43
CA SER A 35 -2.64 5.29 -0.14
C SER A 35 -1.89 5.91 1.05
N ILE A 36 -0.56 5.98 1.00
CA ILE A 36 0.26 6.65 2.03
C ILE A 36 -0.06 8.15 2.10
N LEU A 37 -0.34 8.79 0.95
CA LEU A 37 -0.61 10.22 0.87
C LEU A 37 -2.09 10.55 1.08
N LEU A 38 -2.98 9.64 0.70
CA LEU A 38 -4.43 9.86 0.70
C LEU A 38 -4.94 10.19 2.10
N LEU A 39 -4.56 9.41 3.11
CA LEU A 39 -5.04 9.61 4.48
C LEU A 39 -4.60 10.95 5.09
N PRO A 40 -3.29 11.27 5.19
CA PRO A 40 -2.85 12.56 5.73
C PRO A 40 -3.34 13.73 4.87
N GLY A 41 -3.41 13.58 3.54
CA GLY A 41 -3.94 14.61 2.65
C GLY A 41 -5.42 14.93 2.91
N ALA A 42 -6.27 13.90 2.99
CA ALA A 42 -7.69 14.07 3.30
C ALA A 42 -7.90 14.64 4.72
N ALA A 43 -7.10 14.21 5.69
CA ALA A 43 -7.14 14.74 7.05
C ALA A 43 -6.79 16.23 7.10
N VAL A 44 -5.76 16.66 6.37
CA VAL A 44 -5.38 18.08 6.25
C VAL A 44 -6.47 18.89 5.57
N LEU A 45 -7.06 18.39 4.48
CA LEU A 45 -8.17 19.08 3.80
C LEU A 45 -9.38 19.24 4.74
N ALA A 46 -9.75 18.19 5.47
CA ALA A 46 -10.81 18.25 6.46
C ALA A 46 -10.48 19.24 7.60
N ALA A 47 -9.25 19.22 8.10
CA ALA A 47 -8.79 20.15 9.14
C ALA A 47 -8.79 21.61 8.65
N LEU A 48 -8.47 21.86 7.38
CA LEU A 48 -8.51 23.18 6.78
C LEU A 48 -9.95 23.73 6.76
N ILE A 49 -10.93 22.88 6.48
CA ILE A 49 -12.35 23.24 6.49
C ILE A 49 -12.82 23.54 7.93
N VAL A 50 -12.45 22.69 8.89
CA VAL A 50 -12.96 22.76 10.28
C VAL A 50 -12.26 23.83 11.11
N PHE A 51 -10.93 23.94 11.00
CA PHE A 51 -10.11 24.80 11.86
C PHE A 51 -9.55 26.04 11.13
N GLY A 52 -9.63 26.09 9.80
CA GLY A 52 -9.02 27.14 8.99
C GLY A 52 -7.51 26.92 8.76
N ALA A 53 -6.85 27.93 8.20
CA ALA A 53 -5.43 27.87 7.79
C ALA A 53 -4.44 28.03 8.96
N ARG A 54 -4.61 27.24 10.04
CA ARG A 54 -3.69 27.22 11.19
C ARG A 54 -2.59 26.19 10.95
N SER A 55 -1.40 26.65 10.57
CA SER A 55 -0.26 25.80 10.21
C SER A 55 0.04 24.72 11.23
N ASP A 56 0.04 25.05 12.52
CA ASP A 56 0.40 24.13 13.59
C ASP A 56 -0.63 22.99 13.71
N THR A 57 -1.91 23.32 13.57
CA THR A 57 -3.01 22.34 13.58
C THR A 57 -2.94 21.43 12.35
N LEU A 58 -2.75 22.01 11.16
CA LEU A 58 -2.65 21.24 9.92
C LEU A 58 -1.45 20.29 9.95
N LEU A 59 -0.31 20.76 10.44
CA LEU A 59 0.90 19.96 10.57
C LEU A 59 0.73 18.83 11.59
N ALA A 60 0.11 19.10 12.75
CA ALA A 60 -0.18 18.09 13.75
C ALA A 60 -1.12 17.00 13.20
N VAL A 61 -2.19 17.38 12.51
CA VAL A 61 -3.13 16.45 11.88
C VAL A 61 -2.44 15.61 10.82
N ALA A 62 -1.62 16.24 9.96
CA ALA A 62 -0.84 15.53 8.95
C ALA A 62 0.11 14.51 9.59
N ALA A 63 0.86 14.93 10.61
CA ALA A 63 1.87 14.10 11.28
C ALA A 63 1.23 12.88 11.97
N ILE A 64 0.14 13.08 12.72
CA ILE A 64 -0.53 11.98 13.41
C ILE A 64 -1.13 10.98 12.41
N ASN A 65 -1.68 11.45 11.28
CA ASN A 65 -2.21 10.58 10.23
C ASN A 65 -1.14 9.92 9.35
N ALA A 66 0.05 10.52 9.25
CA ALA A 66 1.16 9.92 8.54
C ALA A 66 1.62 8.62 9.22
N VAL A 67 1.52 8.49 10.54
CA VAL A 67 1.95 7.28 11.27
C VAL A 67 1.20 6.01 10.80
N PRO A 68 -0.14 5.91 10.87
CA PRO A 68 -0.84 4.74 10.34
C PRO A 68 -0.65 4.58 8.83
N ALA A 69 -0.60 5.67 8.07
CA ALA A 69 -0.43 5.59 6.62
C ALA A 69 0.93 4.99 6.22
N LEU A 70 2.01 5.42 6.87
CA LEU A 70 3.36 4.89 6.65
C LEU A 70 3.48 3.43 7.10
N LEU A 71 2.90 3.07 8.24
CA LEU A 71 2.90 1.68 8.72
C LEU A 71 2.13 0.76 7.77
N GLY A 72 0.92 1.14 7.37
CA GLY A 72 0.14 0.40 6.39
C GLY A 72 0.90 0.28 5.07
N GLY A 73 1.47 1.39 4.59
CA GLY A 73 2.27 1.45 3.38
C GLY A 73 3.50 0.53 3.42
N LEU A 74 4.20 0.49 4.55
CA LEU A 74 5.37 -0.38 4.75
C LEU A 74 4.95 -1.86 4.77
N ILE A 75 3.91 -2.23 5.52
CA ILE A 75 3.39 -3.59 5.56
C ILE A 75 2.99 -4.05 4.16
N SER A 76 2.21 -3.23 3.45
CA SER A 76 1.79 -3.53 2.07
C SER A 76 2.97 -3.66 1.12
N ALA A 77 4.00 -2.82 1.25
CA ALA A 77 5.21 -2.93 0.43
C ALA A 77 5.96 -4.26 0.68
N LEU A 78 6.08 -4.69 1.94
CA LEU A 78 6.70 -5.98 2.29
C LEU A 78 5.88 -7.16 1.75
N LEU A 79 4.55 -7.09 1.86
CA LEU A 79 3.66 -8.13 1.34
C LEU A 79 3.68 -8.19 -0.18
N LEU A 80 3.70 -7.04 -0.88
CA LEU A 80 3.79 -6.97 -2.34
C LEU A 80 5.10 -7.58 -2.85
N ARG A 81 6.23 -7.31 -2.18
CA ARG A 81 7.52 -7.96 -2.50
C ARG A 81 7.42 -9.48 -2.39
N ARG A 82 6.71 -9.97 -1.36
CA ARG A 82 6.42 -11.40 -1.18
C ARG A 82 5.46 -11.93 -2.26
N ALA A 83 4.46 -11.14 -2.66
CA ALA A 83 3.36 -11.53 -3.53
C ALA A 83 3.66 -11.38 -5.03
N ASN A 84 4.82 -10.85 -5.42
CA ASN A 84 5.26 -10.76 -6.82
C ASN A 84 5.29 -12.10 -7.59
N ARG A 85 5.14 -13.24 -6.89
CA ARG A 85 4.99 -14.58 -7.49
C ARG A 85 3.56 -15.12 -7.45
N ALA A 86 2.59 -14.40 -6.87
CA ALA A 86 1.33 -14.94 -6.38
C ALA A 86 0.05 -14.41 -7.05
N GLY A 87 0.12 -13.72 -8.20
CA GLY A 87 -1.06 -13.25 -8.94
C GLY A 87 -2.05 -12.46 -8.07
N ALA A 88 -3.26 -13.02 -7.84
CA ALA A 88 -4.32 -12.44 -7.01
C ALA A 88 -3.88 -12.00 -5.58
N GLY A 89 -2.80 -12.59 -5.04
CA GLY A 89 -2.23 -12.18 -3.76
C GLY A 89 -1.70 -10.74 -3.74
N GLN A 90 -1.41 -10.14 -4.90
CA GLN A 90 -0.92 -8.76 -4.98
C GLN A 90 -1.98 -7.72 -4.57
N PHE A 91 -3.26 -7.95 -4.87
CA PHE A 91 -4.31 -7.03 -4.44
C PHE A 91 -4.57 -7.13 -2.94
N ILE A 92 -4.58 -8.36 -2.40
CA ILE A 92 -4.71 -8.60 -0.94
C ILE A 92 -3.57 -7.93 -0.17
N ALA A 93 -2.35 -7.95 -0.72
CA ALA A 93 -1.20 -7.29 -0.14
C ALA A 93 -1.36 -5.77 0.03
N LEU A 94 -2.30 -5.11 -0.68
CA LEU A 94 -2.58 -3.68 -0.52
C LEU A 94 -3.56 -3.35 0.59
N TRP A 95 -4.33 -4.32 1.10
CA TRP A 95 -5.38 -4.05 2.08
C TRP A 95 -4.91 -3.27 3.32
N PRO A 96 -3.72 -3.54 3.90
CA PRO A 96 -3.26 -2.85 5.10
C PRO A 96 -3.01 -1.35 4.90
N SER A 97 -2.81 -0.89 3.65
CA SER A 97 -2.63 0.53 3.33
C SER A 97 -3.86 1.13 2.68
N LEU A 98 -4.43 0.46 1.68
CA LEU A 98 -5.50 0.99 0.85
C LEU A 98 -6.82 1.16 1.61
N LEU A 99 -7.22 0.16 2.41
CA LEU A 99 -8.52 0.19 3.10
C LEU A 99 -8.54 1.25 4.22
N PRO A 100 -7.56 1.30 5.14
CA PRO A 100 -7.51 2.37 6.14
C PRO A 100 -7.45 3.76 5.50
N ALA A 101 -6.66 3.92 4.43
CA ALA A 101 -6.58 5.21 3.75
C ALA A 101 -7.90 5.65 3.12
N ALA A 102 -8.59 4.74 2.43
CA ALA A 102 -9.88 5.04 1.80
C ALA A 102 -10.98 5.33 2.84
N VAL A 103 -11.11 4.46 3.85
CA VAL A 103 -12.12 4.61 4.91
C VAL A 103 -11.85 5.86 5.73
N GLY A 104 -10.60 6.09 6.13
CA GLY A 104 -10.21 7.29 6.88
C GLY A 104 -10.41 8.57 6.08
N ALA A 105 -10.09 8.59 4.78
CA ALA A 105 -10.32 9.76 3.93
C ALA A 105 -11.81 10.10 3.82
N VAL A 106 -12.67 9.10 3.56
CA VAL A 106 -14.13 9.30 3.53
C VAL A 106 -14.63 9.81 4.87
N TRP A 107 -14.16 9.23 5.98
CA TRP A 107 -14.53 9.66 7.32
C TRP A 107 -14.16 11.12 7.58
N TYR A 108 -12.92 11.53 7.29
CA TYR A 108 -12.46 12.89 7.49
C TYR A 108 -13.28 13.90 6.68
N LEU A 109 -13.51 13.62 5.40
CA LEU A 109 -14.26 14.52 4.53
C LEU A 109 -15.74 14.61 4.92
N TRP A 110 -16.33 13.50 5.37
CA TRP A 110 -17.68 13.53 5.94
C TRP A 110 -17.71 14.44 7.18
N ARG A 111 -16.82 14.23 8.15
CA ARG A 111 -16.80 15.03 9.39
C ARG A 111 -16.47 16.50 9.18
N ALA A 112 -15.80 16.85 8.09
CA ALA A 112 -15.61 18.24 7.71
C ALA A 112 -16.93 18.94 7.35
N VAL A 113 -17.90 18.20 6.78
CA VAL A 113 -19.22 18.74 6.38
C VAL A 113 -20.25 18.56 7.50
N LEU A 114 -20.14 17.50 8.29
CA LEU A 114 -21.03 17.16 9.40
C LEU A 114 -20.22 16.96 10.70
N PRO A 115 -19.73 18.05 11.32
CA PRO A 115 -18.89 17.99 12.51
C PRO A 115 -19.64 17.46 13.74
N GLU A 116 -18.90 17.04 14.78
CA GLU A 116 -19.52 16.62 16.04
C GLU A 116 -20.18 17.81 16.73
N GLU A 117 -21.44 17.67 17.16
CA GLU A 117 -22.12 18.71 17.91
C GLU A 117 -21.52 18.90 19.32
N LEU A 118 -21.09 17.80 19.96
CA LEU A 118 -20.64 17.80 21.36
C LEU A 118 -19.17 18.21 21.53
N ALA A 119 -18.32 17.95 20.54
CA ALA A 119 -16.88 18.24 20.59
C ALA A 119 -16.24 18.27 19.19
N PRO A 120 -16.42 19.35 18.42
CA PRO A 120 -15.79 19.50 17.11
C PRO A 120 -14.28 19.29 17.19
N GLY A 121 -13.74 18.43 16.34
CA GLY A 121 -12.30 18.18 16.28
C GLY A 121 -11.78 16.95 17.01
N ARG A 122 -12.59 16.31 17.87
CA ARG A 122 -12.19 15.07 18.56
C ARG A 122 -11.88 13.93 17.59
N GLU A 123 -12.57 13.89 16.44
CA GLU A 123 -12.31 12.91 15.38
C GLU A 123 -10.86 12.93 14.89
N PHE A 124 -10.18 14.09 14.90
CA PHE A 124 -8.82 14.20 14.40
C PHE A 124 -7.78 13.50 15.28
N LEU A 125 -8.14 13.18 16.54
CA LEU A 125 -7.31 12.42 17.46
C LEU A 125 -7.71 10.95 17.54
N ALA A 126 -9.01 10.65 17.45
CA ALA A 126 -9.52 9.28 17.57
C ALA A 126 -9.33 8.46 16.27
N VAL A 127 -9.60 9.05 15.10
CA VAL A 127 -9.51 8.35 13.81
C VAL A 127 -8.14 7.72 13.56
N PRO A 128 -7.00 8.40 13.81
CA PRO A 128 -5.68 7.79 13.62
C PRO A 128 -5.47 6.53 14.46
N GLN A 129 -6.06 6.45 15.66
CA GLN A 129 -5.97 5.30 16.55
C GLN A 129 -6.76 4.11 15.97
N TYR A 130 -7.98 4.35 15.49
CA TYR A 130 -8.77 3.33 14.78
C TYR A 130 -8.07 2.86 13.50
N MET A 131 -7.43 3.77 12.76
CA MET A 131 -6.65 3.43 11.57
C MET A 131 -5.44 2.57 11.90
N LEU A 132 -4.73 2.84 13.00
CA LEU A 132 -3.64 1.98 13.47
C LEU A 132 -4.12 0.55 13.76
N ILE A 133 -5.23 0.41 14.47
CA ILE A 133 -5.83 -0.91 14.75
C ILE A 133 -6.20 -1.61 13.43
N ALA A 134 -6.85 -0.89 12.51
CA ALA A 134 -7.22 -1.43 11.21
C ALA A 134 -6.01 -1.89 10.39
N VAL A 135 -4.92 -1.10 10.36
CA VAL A 135 -3.65 -1.45 9.70
C VAL A 135 -3.09 -2.76 10.24
N VAL A 136 -3.08 -2.96 11.56
CA VAL A 136 -2.57 -4.19 12.18
C VAL A 136 -3.46 -5.38 11.81
N VAL A 137 -4.77 -5.27 12.00
CA VAL A 137 -5.72 -6.36 11.71
C VAL A 137 -5.66 -6.74 10.24
N LEU A 138 -5.75 -5.76 9.34
CA LEU A 138 -5.67 -6.00 7.89
C LEU A 138 -4.30 -6.49 7.46
N GLY A 139 -3.23 -6.05 8.13
CA GLY A 139 -1.87 -6.59 7.96
C GLY A 139 -1.81 -8.09 8.18
N LEU A 140 -2.38 -8.56 9.28
CA LEU A 140 -2.45 -9.99 9.61
C LEU A 140 -3.32 -10.76 8.60
N VAL A 141 -4.50 -10.24 8.27
CA VAL A 141 -5.41 -10.84 7.28
C VAL A 141 -4.73 -10.93 5.90
N ALA A 142 -4.07 -9.86 5.46
CA ALA A 142 -3.39 -9.81 4.18
C ALA A 142 -2.19 -10.76 4.15
N ALA A 143 -1.43 -10.86 5.24
CA ALA A 143 -0.32 -11.81 5.37
C ALA A 143 -0.82 -13.27 5.25
N ALA A 144 -1.90 -13.62 5.95
CA ALA A 144 -2.52 -14.94 5.87
C ALA A 144 -3.04 -15.22 4.45
N GLY A 145 -3.79 -14.28 3.86
CA GLY A 145 -4.33 -14.39 2.50
C GLY A 145 -3.24 -14.57 1.44
N CYS A 146 -2.15 -13.80 1.52
CA CYS A 146 -0.98 -13.96 0.66
C CYS A 146 -0.28 -15.32 0.84
N GLY A 147 -0.26 -15.85 2.07
CA GLY A 147 0.26 -17.18 2.38
C GLY A 147 -0.56 -18.29 1.72
N ILE A 148 -1.89 -18.24 1.88
CA ILE A 148 -2.82 -19.22 1.29
C ILE A 148 -2.76 -19.17 -0.24
N ALA A 149 -2.79 -17.97 -0.84
CA ALA A 149 -2.72 -17.80 -2.29
C ALA A 149 -1.46 -18.41 -2.90
N ARG A 150 -0.33 -18.34 -2.18
CA ARG A 150 0.92 -18.97 -2.60
C ARG A 150 0.89 -20.48 -2.47
N ALA A 151 0.35 -21.02 -1.38
CA ALA A 151 0.26 -22.46 -1.16
C ALA A 151 -0.60 -23.16 -2.23
N ARG A 152 -1.51 -22.44 -2.90
CA ARG A 152 -2.34 -22.95 -4.00
C ARG A 152 -1.65 -22.92 -5.38
N GLN A 153 -0.45 -22.34 -5.49
CA GLN A 153 0.28 -22.18 -6.76
C GLN A 153 1.55 -23.03 -6.84
N GLY A 154 1.94 -23.68 -5.75
CA GLY A 154 3.00 -24.69 -5.72
C GLY A 154 2.39 -26.08 -5.69
#